data_AF-A0A975F717-F1
#
_entry.id   AF-A0A975F717-F1
#
_cell.length_a   1.000
_cell.length_b   1.000
_cell.length_c   1.000
_cell.angle_alpha   90.00
_cell.angle_beta   90.00
_cell.angle_gamma   90.00
#
_symmetry.space_group_name_H-M   'P 1'
#
loop_
_entity.id
_entity.type
_entity.pdbx_description
1 polymer ?
#
loop_
_entity_poly.entity_id
_entity_poly.type
_entity_poly.pdbx_seq_one_letter_code
_entity_poly.pdbx_strand_id
1 'polypeptide(L)'
;MSLTTLSNDYRIDALLGGTQWSTSTGSPVALSYSIPTTGAYWETGYGYYNEPRYGWTPLNNIQSNAFRLALAQWSEVARITFIPLTESGRYVGDIRVAFSPVVAIEKAGAWAYVPSDYGFLIEAGDVWLNPAYTDYSPGSWGFTVLIHELGHALGLKHPFEDSDYSNTRLPGMEDSDQYSLMSYTNYTGAGYVYTSVGGRIYTDTVSPSTPMLYDLLAIQYLYGANTSTRTGDDTYTVSNTSGELKTLWDAGGTDTLDLSNQTLGQTINLNAGQFSSLGVKQTSYQGALSAASNNVAIAFGTEIENAIGGNGNDTFMGNALNNLLDGGTGIDSVVFSGNRSAYTVSGNSTGQLQVNNQGGGTDTLKNIESLQFSDTSLGIGRVPTHAGEVEKNPTEGSGNHINWFLLTLGAALTSDASVTYQTRNGTATAGNDYVATSGTATIAAGSTYTIIGVEIIGDNVAEAEETFYLDISNPVGGGFGDAITLTAVRTIVNDDGLIA
;
A
#
# COMPACT_ATOMS: atom_id res chain seq x y z
N MET A 1 29.47 17.77 -7.48
CA MET A 1 28.04 18.06 -7.31
C MET A 1 27.55 18.73 -8.60
N SER A 2 26.24 18.91 -8.77
CA SER A 2 25.67 19.67 -9.90
C SER A 2 24.38 20.38 -9.48
N LEU A 3 23.96 21.37 -10.25
CA LEU A 3 22.63 21.97 -10.09
C LEU A 3 21.56 20.97 -10.52
N THR A 4 20.46 20.92 -9.79
CA THR A 4 19.29 20.13 -10.20
C THR A 4 18.57 20.84 -11.35
N THR A 5 17.81 20.08 -12.14
CA THR A 5 16.85 20.67 -13.11
C THR A 5 15.44 20.57 -12.53
N LEU A 6 14.56 21.54 -12.81
CA LEU A 6 13.15 21.42 -12.43
C LEU A 6 12.46 20.33 -13.27
N SER A 7 11.62 19.55 -12.62
CA SER A 7 10.89 18.42 -13.21
C SER A 7 9.63 18.85 -13.97
N ASN A 8 9.08 20.04 -13.65
CA ASN A 8 7.73 20.48 -14.01
C ASN A 8 6.60 19.68 -13.32
N ASP A 9 6.94 18.91 -12.29
CA ASP A 9 6.00 18.30 -11.36
C ASP A 9 6.12 19.01 -10.02
N TYR A 10 5.04 19.67 -9.57
CA TYR A 10 5.08 20.44 -8.33
C TYR A 10 5.41 19.59 -7.10
N ARG A 11 5.10 18.29 -7.14
CA ARG A 11 5.35 17.34 -6.04
C ARG A 11 6.84 17.08 -5.85
N ILE A 12 7.60 17.11 -6.96
CA ILE A 12 9.07 17.01 -6.96
C ILE A 12 9.67 18.38 -6.71
N ASP A 13 9.26 19.39 -7.48
CA ASP A 13 9.89 20.72 -7.48
C ASP A 13 9.74 21.47 -6.14
N ALA A 14 8.73 21.11 -5.34
CA ALA A 14 8.57 21.60 -3.98
C ALA A 14 9.64 21.06 -3.01
N LEU A 15 10.28 19.93 -3.33
CA LEU A 15 11.28 19.27 -2.50
C LEU A 15 12.71 19.43 -3.03
N LEU A 16 12.94 20.00 -4.22
CA LEU A 16 14.29 20.18 -4.75
C LEU A 16 15.04 21.33 -4.05
N GLY A 17 16.17 21.03 -3.42
CA GLY A 17 17.07 22.00 -2.77
C GLY A 17 18.00 22.75 -3.73
N GLY A 18 17.98 22.43 -5.02
CA GLY A 18 18.72 23.13 -6.07
C GLY A 18 20.05 22.51 -6.47
N THR A 19 20.54 21.56 -5.68
CA THR A 19 21.83 20.89 -5.86
C THR A 19 21.72 19.41 -5.53
N GLN A 20 22.58 18.61 -6.16
CA GLN A 20 22.66 17.16 -5.98
C GLN A 20 24.12 16.71 -6.04
N TRP A 21 24.40 15.52 -5.49
CA TRP A 21 25.73 14.95 -5.53
C TRP A 21 26.14 14.40 -6.91
N SER A 22 25.17 13.93 -7.69
CA SER A 22 25.38 13.36 -9.02
C SER A 22 25.82 14.42 -10.03
N THR A 23 26.44 13.98 -11.13
CA THR A 23 26.85 14.88 -12.24
C THR A 23 25.68 15.28 -13.14
N SER A 24 24.56 14.56 -13.06
CA SER A 24 23.34 14.81 -13.80
C SER A 24 22.15 14.17 -13.09
N THR A 25 20.98 14.80 -13.18
CA THR A 25 19.74 14.33 -12.56
C THR A 25 19.34 12.96 -13.11
N GLY A 26 18.87 12.07 -12.22
CA GLY A 26 18.52 10.67 -12.49
C GLY A 26 19.73 9.72 -12.58
N SER A 27 20.96 10.22 -12.36
CA SER A 27 22.17 9.40 -12.41
C SER A 27 22.53 8.86 -11.02
N PRO A 28 23.01 7.61 -10.93
CA PRO A 28 23.41 7.02 -9.66
C PRO A 28 24.58 7.79 -9.05
N VAL A 29 24.74 7.67 -7.74
CA VAL A 29 25.85 8.29 -7.00
C VAL A 29 26.42 7.33 -5.96
N ALA A 30 27.72 7.43 -5.72
CA ALA A 30 28.40 6.77 -4.61
C ALA A 30 28.92 7.85 -3.65
N LEU A 31 28.51 7.76 -2.39
CA LEU A 31 28.84 8.71 -1.33
C LEU A 31 29.55 7.99 -0.21
N SER A 32 30.67 8.53 0.22
CA SER A 32 31.32 8.10 1.45
C SER A 32 30.58 8.68 2.66
N TYR A 33 30.51 7.91 3.74
CA TYR A 33 30.03 8.43 5.03
C TYR A 33 31.00 8.07 6.14
N SER A 34 31.13 8.93 7.13
CA SER A 34 31.91 8.64 8.33
C SER A 34 31.15 9.02 9.60
N ILE A 35 31.42 8.29 10.67
CA ILE A 35 30.88 8.59 12.00
C ILE A 35 32.06 9.05 12.86
N PRO A 36 32.22 10.37 13.08
CA PRO A 36 33.29 10.95 13.88
C PRO A 36 33.40 10.30 15.26
N THR A 37 34.64 9.98 15.66
CA THR A 37 34.96 9.48 17.01
C THR A 37 35.72 10.53 17.80
N THR A 38 35.81 10.40 19.13
CA THR A 38 36.50 11.37 19.98
C THR A 38 37.86 11.79 19.42
N GLY A 39 38.04 13.09 19.17
CA GLY A 39 39.26 13.65 18.58
C GLY A 39 39.26 13.74 17.05
N ALA A 40 38.16 13.38 16.38
CA ALA A 40 37.98 13.63 14.96
C ALA A 40 38.20 15.10 14.62
N TYR A 41 38.81 15.32 13.46
CA TYR A 41 39.11 16.65 12.97
C TYR A 41 37.86 17.27 12.34
N TRP A 42 37.67 18.56 12.62
CA TRP A 42 36.70 19.41 11.95
C TRP A 42 37.42 20.66 11.48
N GLU A 43 37.15 21.10 10.25
CA GLU A 43 37.79 22.27 9.68
C GLU A 43 37.46 23.55 10.47
N THR A 44 38.36 24.52 10.41
CA THR A 44 38.12 25.85 10.98
C THR A 44 37.31 26.70 10.00
N GLY A 45 36.35 27.48 10.50
CA GLY A 45 35.47 28.28 9.64
C GLY A 45 34.31 27.46 9.06
N TYR A 46 33.89 26.45 9.80
CA TYR A 46 32.84 25.50 9.46
C TYR A 46 31.47 26.18 9.50
N GLY A 47 30.81 26.38 8.37
CA GLY A 47 29.45 26.94 8.30
C GLY A 47 29.21 28.26 9.03
N TYR A 48 27.95 28.68 8.98
CA TYR A 48 27.48 29.87 9.69
C TYR A 48 27.49 29.65 11.22
N TYR A 49 27.04 28.47 11.66
CA TYR A 49 26.87 28.15 13.08
C TYR A 49 28.14 27.63 13.75
N ASN A 50 29.09 27.08 12.99
CA ASN A 50 30.40 26.65 13.48
C ASN A 50 30.30 25.71 14.68
N GLU A 51 29.45 24.69 14.52
CA GLU A 51 29.13 23.64 15.47
C GLU A 51 30.38 23.04 16.12
N PRO A 52 31.46 22.72 15.38
CA PRO A 52 32.66 22.14 15.98
C PRO A 52 33.34 23.08 17.00
N ARG A 53 33.24 24.41 16.81
CA ARG A 53 33.84 25.41 17.70
C ARG A 53 33.16 25.44 19.08
N TYR A 54 31.86 25.18 19.13
CA TYR A 54 31.07 25.19 20.36
C TYR A 54 31.04 23.83 21.07
N GLY A 55 31.79 22.86 20.54
CA GLY A 55 31.87 21.50 21.05
C GLY A 55 30.91 20.56 20.34
N TRP A 56 31.27 19.29 20.32
CA TRP A 56 30.49 18.23 19.72
C TRP A 56 30.71 16.92 20.46
N THR A 57 29.80 15.98 20.31
CA THR A 57 29.94 14.63 20.87
C THR A 57 29.64 13.55 19.84
N PRO A 58 30.40 12.44 19.85
CA PRO A 58 30.19 11.34 18.91
C PRO A 58 28.88 10.58 19.21
N LEU A 59 28.34 9.92 18.20
CA LEU A 59 27.25 8.97 18.36
C LEU A 59 27.74 7.73 19.11
N ASN A 60 26.90 7.16 19.96
CA ASN A 60 27.14 5.84 20.53
C ASN A 60 26.83 4.73 19.49
N ASN A 61 27.04 3.46 19.86
CA ASN A 61 26.83 2.33 18.95
C ASN A 61 25.37 2.19 18.46
N ILE A 62 24.38 2.43 19.33
CA ILE A 62 22.96 2.33 18.99
C ILE A 62 22.60 3.42 17.98
N GLN A 63 22.99 4.66 18.27
CA GLN A 63 22.77 5.81 17.39
C GLN A 63 23.51 5.66 16.05
N SER A 64 24.73 5.13 16.08
CA SER A 64 25.51 4.84 14.86
C SER A 64 24.83 3.80 13.99
N ASN A 65 24.21 2.78 14.59
CA ASN A 65 23.43 1.79 13.84
C ASN A 65 22.14 2.40 13.27
N ALA A 66 21.45 3.24 14.04
CA ALA A 66 20.30 3.98 13.56
C ALA A 66 20.65 4.87 12.36
N PHE A 67 21.78 5.59 12.39
CA PHE A 67 22.25 6.37 11.26
C PHE A 67 22.48 5.50 10.00
N ARG A 68 23.10 4.33 10.14
CA ARG A 68 23.28 3.39 9.02
C ARG A 68 21.96 2.86 8.47
N LEU A 69 20.96 2.61 9.34
CA LEU A 69 19.62 2.22 8.92
C LEU A 69 18.91 3.36 8.18
N ALA A 70 19.07 4.61 8.63
CA ALA A 70 18.50 5.78 7.95
C ALA A 70 19.16 6.00 6.57
N LEU A 71 20.48 5.79 6.43
CA LEU A 71 21.14 5.73 5.12
C LEU A 71 20.55 4.62 4.25
N ALA A 72 20.33 3.43 4.84
CA ALA A 72 19.76 2.29 4.12
C ALA A 72 18.37 2.60 3.55
N GLN A 73 17.52 3.33 4.29
CA GLN A 73 16.18 3.75 3.82
C GLN A 73 16.26 4.55 2.50
N TRP A 74 17.23 5.45 2.35
CA TRP A 74 17.41 6.22 1.12
C TRP A 74 18.01 5.37 -0.02
N SER A 75 18.97 4.48 0.28
CA SER A 75 19.56 3.60 -0.73
C SER A 75 18.64 2.46 -1.18
N GLU A 76 17.63 2.10 -0.39
CA GLU A 76 16.59 1.14 -0.81
C GLU A 76 15.79 1.68 -1.99
N VAL A 77 15.46 2.99 -1.97
CA VAL A 77 14.50 3.58 -2.91
C VAL A 77 15.17 4.26 -4.11
N ALA A 78 16.42 4.71 -3.96
CA ALA A 78 17.17 5.41 -5.02
C ALA A 78 18.58 4.85 -5.20
N ARG A 79 19.19 5.08 -6.38
CA ARG A 79 20.50 4.51 -6.75
C ARG A 79 21.66 5.26 -6.09
N ILE A 80 21.69 5.23 -4.76
CA ILE A 80 22.68 5.86 -3.91
C ILE A 80 23.46 4.74 -3.20
N THR A 81 24.77 4.71 -3.40
CA THR A 81 25.65 3.74 -2.71
C THR A 81 26.38 4.45 -1.58
N PHE A 82 26.08 4.09 -0.33
CA PHE A 82 26.80 4.60 0.84
C PHE A 82 28.00 3.73 1.19
N ILE A 83 29.18 4.34 1.24
CA ILE A 83 30.47 3.65 1.46
C ILE A 83 31.05 4.10 2.81
N PRO A 84 31.24 3.21 3.80
CA PRO A 84 31.82 3.61 5.07
C PRO A 84 33.28 4.04 4.90
N LEU A 85 33.64 5.17 5.52
CA LEU A 85 34.98 5.75 5.52
C LEU A 85 35.48 5.89 6.98
N THR A 86 36.72 5.45 7.21
CA THR A 86 37.41 5.70 8.49
C THR A 86 38.18 7.01 8.40
N GLU A 87 37.87 7.96 9.27
CA GLU A 87 38.45 9.30 9.22
C GLU A 87 39.96 9.30 9.54
N SER A 88 40.71 10.15 8.84
CA SER A 88 42.13 10.40 9.13
C SER A 88 42.51 11.85 8.81
N GLY A 89 42.65 12.67 9.86
CA GLY A 89 42.92 14.10 9.68
C GLY A 89 41.80 14.76 8.87
N ARG A 90 42.15 15.37 7.73
CA ARG A 90 41.19 16.02 6.81
C ARG A 90 40.45 15.04 5.90
N TYR A 91 40.81 13.76 5.92
CA TYR A 91 40.13 12.73 5.15
C TYR A 91 38.89 12.27 5.90
N VAL A 92 37.73 12.75 5.48
CA VAL A 92 36.41 12.53 6.09
C VAL A 92 35.40 12.10 5.01
N GLY A 93 34.24 11.60 5.42
CA GLY A 93 33.18 11.22 4.50
C GLY A 93 32.50 12.42 3.86
N ASP A 94 31.81 12.19 2.74
CA ASP A 94 30.92 13.18 2.11
C ASP A 94 29.73 13.51 3.01
N ILE A 95 29.34 12.58 3.89
CA ILE A 95 28.32 12.76 4.91
C ILE A 95 28.91 12.35 6.26
N ARG A 96 28.87 13.27 7.23
CA ARG A 96 29.21 13.01 8.64
C ARG A 96 28.03 13.26 9.55
N VAL A 97 28.04 12.67 10.73
CA VAL A 97 26.98 12.87 11.72
C VAL A 97 27.55 13.02 13.13
N ALA A 98 27.14 14.06 13.85
CA ALA A 98 27.54 14.30 15.22
C ALA A 98 26.50 15.09 16.00
N PHE A 99 26.59 15.06 17.33
CA PHE A 99 25.77 15.95 18.16
C PHE A 99 26.48 17.29 18.38
N SER A 100 25.73 18.40 18.36
CA SER A 100 26.25 19.70 18.76
C SER A 100 25.32 20.41 19.74
N PRO A 101 25.85 21.00 20.84
CA PRO A 101 25.06 21.85 21.73
C PRO A 101 24.44 23.07 21.02
N VAL A 102 25.00 23.52 19.89
CA VAL A 102 24.46 24.67 19.13
C VAL A 102 23.05 24.35 18.62
N VAL A 103 22.80 23.12 18.20
CA VAL A 103 21.48 22.67 17.77
C VAL A 103 20.45 22.85 18.89
N ALA A 104 20.81 22.48 20.12
CA ALA A 104 19.94 22.68 21.28
C ALA A 104 19.76 24.17 21.65
N ILE A 105 20.82 24.98 21.51
CA ILE A 105 20.79 26.43 21.79
C ILE A 105 19.84 27.14 20.83
N GLU A 106 19.86 26.78 19.55
CA GLU A 106 18.97 27.30 18.50
C GLU A 106 17.57 26.67 18.55
N LYS A 107 17.31 25.78 19.52
CA LYS A 107 16.02 25.09 19.72
C LYS A 107 15.57 24.26 18.51
N ALA A 108 16.51 23.75 17.74
CA ALA A 108 16.28 22.86 16.62
C ALA A 108 16.31 21.39 17.08
N GLY A 109 15.68 20.51 16.31
CA GLY A 109 15.78 19.06 16.51
C GLY A 109 17.08 18.48 15.95
N ALA A 110 17.45 18.95 14.76
CA ALA A 110 18.71 18.73 14.08
C ALA A 110 18.79 19.75 12.92
N TRP A 111 19.88 19.71 12.16
CA TRP A 111 19.94 20.25 10.80
C TRP A 111 21.01 19.53 10.00
N ALA A 112 20.94 19.66 8.68
CA ALA A 112 21.97 19.23 7.76
C ALA A 112 22.24 20.28 6.69
N TYR A 113 23.42 20.15 6.09
CA TYR A 113 23.82 20.99 4.98
C TYR A 113 23.56 20.27 3.67
N VAL A 114 22.82 20.93 2.77
CA VAL A 114 22.59 20.44 1.41
C VAL A 114 23.90 20.29 0.64
N PRO A 115 23.93 19.48 -0.44
CA PRO A 115 25.08 19.45 -1.34
C PRO A 115 25.35 20.88 -1.84
N SER A 116 26.58 21.38 -1.83
CA SER A 116 26.87 22.73 -2.32
C SER A 116 28.26 22.84 -2.90
N ASP A 117 28.38 23.56 -4.02
CA ASP A 117 29.66 23.97 -4.63
C ASP A 117 30.01 25.45 -4.30
N TYR A 118 29.16 26.18 -3.56
CA TYR A 118 29.33 27.61 -3.28
C TYR A 118 29.99 27.87 -1.91
N GLY A 119 31.33 27.91 -1.88
CA GLY A 119 32.13 28.57 -0.82
C GLY A 119 32.14 27.92 0.58
N PHE A 120 31.27 26.94 0.81
CA PHE A 120 31.00 26.26 2.08
C PHE A 120 31.07 24.73 1.85
N LEU A 121 32.19 24.30 1.26
CA LEU A 121 32.40 22.90 0.83
C LEU A 121 32.63 21.94 1.99
N ILE A 122 32.98 22.46 3.17
CA ILE A 122 33.53 21.64 4.26
C ILE A 122 32.44 21.03 5.13
N GLU A 123 31.24 21.60 5.09
CA GLU A 123 30.07 21.17 5.84
C GLU A 123 29.02 20.47 4.97
N ALA A 124 29.15 20.54 3.64
CA ALA A 124 28.18 19.97 2.71
C ALA A 124 27.95 18.48 3.00
N GLY A 125 26.69 18.08 3.18
CA GLY A 125 26.30 16.72 3.54
C GLY A 125 26.32 16.40 5.03
N ASP A 126 26.95 17.21 5.87
CA ASP A 126 27.09 16.91 7.29
C ASP A 126 25.80 17.19 8.08
N VAL A 127 25.53 16.30 9.03
CA VAL A 127 24.33 16.26 9.88
C VAL A 127 24.69 16.57 11.33
N TRP A 128 23.99 17.52 11.93
CA TRP A 128 24.15 17.92 13.33
C TRP A 128 22.88 17.66 14.13
N LEU A 129 23.01 16.83 15.17
CA LEU A 129 21.89 16.37 15.98
C LEU A 129 21.82 17.12 17.32
N ASN A 130 20.59 17.29 17.84
CA ASN A 130 20.39 17.81 19.18
C ASN A 130 20.79 16.76 20.24
N PRO A 131 21.74 17.07 21.14
CA PRO A 131 22.19 16.13 22.17
C PRO A 131 21.13 15.78 23.22
N ALA A 132 19.99 16.48 23.25
CA ALA A 132 18.88 16.17 24.15
C ALA A 132 18.08 14.91 23.72
N TYR A 133 18.16 14.51 22.44
CA TYR A 133 17.46 13.34 21.94
C TYR A 133 18.32 12.09 22.10
N THR A 134 17.72 11.02 22.61
CA THR A 134 18.43 9.78 22.98
C THR A 134 17.88 8.53 22.30
N ASP A 135 16.59 8.52 21.97
CA ASP A 135 15.96 7.42 21.24
C ASP A 135 16.01 7.66 19.73
N TYR A 136 16.61 6.71 19.03
CA TYR A 136 16.78 6.67 17.57
C TYR A 136 16.39 5.29 17.03
N SER A 137 15.59 4.53 17.78
CA SER A 137 15.05 3.26 17.29
C SER A 137 14.13 3.48 16.08
N PRO A 138 14.06 2.55 15.10
CA PRO A 138 13.13 2.68 13.97
C PRO A 138 11.69 2.97 14.42
N GLY A 139 11.06 3.98 13.82
CA GLY A 139 9.72 4.46 14.19
C GLY A 139 9.69 5.47 15.35
N SER A 140 10.82 5.76 16.00
CA SER A 140 10.94 6.86 16.97
C SER A 140 11.14 8.20 16.26
N TRP A 141 10.80 9.30 16.94
CA TRP A 141 11.04 10.66 16.47
C TRP A 141 12.51 10.90 16.08
N GLY A 142 13.47 10.43 16.89
CA GLY A 142 14.89 10.63 16.57
C GLY A 142 15.31 9.91 15.29
N PHE A 143 14.74 8.74 15.00
CA PHE A 143 15.00 8.03 13.74
C PHE A 143 14.41 8.77 12.54
N THR A 144 13.19 9.31 12.67
CA THR A 144 12.57 10.18 11.65
C THR A 144 13.43 11.40 11.37
N VAL A 145 13.97 12.05 12.41
CA VAL A 145 14.90 13.17 12.26
C VAL A 145 16.16 12.75 11.48
N LEU A 146 16.73 11.57 11.73
CA LEU A 146 17.88 11.11 10.93
C LEU A 146 17.55 10.96 9.44
N ILE A 147 16.38 10.40 9.11
CA ILE A 147 15.95 10.26 7.70
C ILE A 147 15.75 11.65 7.09
N HIS A 148 15.12 12.56 7.83
CA HIS A 148 14.87 13.95 7.43
C HIS A 148 16.16 14.70 7.11
N GLU A 149 17.11 14.71 8.04
CA GLU A 149 18.38 15.40 7.83
C GLU A 149 19.20 14.78 6.70
N LEU A 150 19.10 13.47 6.51
CA LEU A 150 19.69 12.82 5.33
C LEU A 150 19.00 13.24 4.03
N GLY A 151 17.69 13.51 4.05
CA GLY A 151 16.99 14.11 2.91
C GLY A 151 17.63 15.43 2.49
N HIS A 152 17.89 16.32 3.46
CA HIS A 152 18.64 17.56 3.22
C HIS A 152 20.05 17.30 2.71
N ALA A 153 20.83 16.44 3.38
CA ALA A 153 22.17 16.08 2.96
C ALA A 153 22.23 15.50 1.53
N LEU A 154 21.12 14.94 1.04
CA LEU A 154 20.97 14.41 -0.31
C LEU A 154 20.39 15.41 -1.32
N GLY A 155 19.99 16.61 -0.88
CA GLY A 155 19.56 17.71 -1.75
C GLY A 155 18.06 18.00 -1.73
N LEU A 156 17.33 17.49 -0.75
CA LEU A 156 15.92 17.86 -0.56
C LEU A 156 15.80 19.13 0.30
N LYS A 157 14.76 19.92 0.08
CA LYS A 157 14.36 21.06 0.93
C LYS A 157 13.02 20.79 1.61
N HIS A 158 12.67 21.64 2.57
CA HIS A 158 11.32 21.60 3.11
C HIS A 158 10.28 22.03 2.04
N PRO A 159 9.09 21.40 2.01
CA PRO A 159 8.07 21.63 0.99
C PRO A 159 7.38 22.99 1.08
N PHE A 160 7.56 23.73 2.18
CA PHE A 160 6.94 25.05 2.42
C PHE A 160 7.90 26.22 2.21
N GLU A 161 9.20 25.95 2.04
CA GLU A 161 10.23 26.99 1.93
C GLU A 161 10.34 27.53 0.50
N ASP A 162 10.50 28.85 0.41
CA ASP A 162 11.04 29.49 -0.78
C ASP A 162 12.56 29.29 -0.81
N SER A 163 13.14 29.31 -2.00
CA SER A 163 14.59 29.32 -2.17
C SER A 163 14.98 30.11 -3.41
N ASP A 164 16.26 30.50 -3.49
CA ASP A 164 16.80 31.15 -4.69
C ASP A 164 16.73 30.24 -5.94
N TYR A 165 16.49 28.94 -5.74
CA TYR A 165 16.37 27.94 -6.80
C TYR A 165 14.92 27.67 -7.22
N SER A 166 14.05 27.34 -6.26
CA SER A 166 12.63 27.00 -6.47
C SER A 166 11.76 27.59 -5.37
N ASN A 167 10.68 28.27 -5.77
CA ASN A 167 9.62 28.75 -4.90
C ASN A 167 8.35 27.88 -4.97
N THR A 168 8.46 26.70 -5.60
CA THR A 168 7.37 25.73 -5.62
C THR A 168 7.18 25.17 -4.21
N ARG A 169 5.91 25.00 -3.82
CA ARG A 169 5.50 24.51 -2.50
C ARG A 169 4.40 23.47 -2.63
N LEU A 170 4.32 22.55 -1.69
CA LEU A 170 3.19 21.61 -1.62
C LEU A 170 1.93 22.34 -1.14
N PRO A 171 0.75 22.10 -1.75
CA PRO A 171 -0.48 22.78 -1.40
C PRO A 171 -1.26 22.07 -0.29
N GLY A 172 -1.92 22.85 0.57
CA GLY A 172 -2.96 22.35 1.46
C GLY A 172 -2.49 21.18 2.34
N MET A 173 -3.19 20.05 2.26
CA MET A 173 -2.89 18.86 3.07
C MET A 173 -1.64 18.09 2.61
N GLU A 174 -1.14 18.35 1.40
CA GLU A 174 0.06 17.70 0.87
C GLU A 174 1.34 18.20 1.55
N ASP A 175 1.33 19.43 2.09
CA ASP A 175 2.38 19.88 3.02
C ASP A 175 2.15 19.27 4.41
N SER A 176 2.37 17.96 4.51
CA SER A 176 2.39 17.20 5.75
C SER A 176 3.32 16.00 5.68
N ASP A 177 3.71 15.48 6.85
CA ASP A 177 4.52 14.27 6.99
C ASP A 177 3.79 12.99 6.49
N GLN A 178 2.51 13.09 6.12
CA GLN A 178 1.82 12.05 5.34
C GLN A 178 2.44 11.88 3.96
N TYR A 179 2.76 12.98 3.27
CA TYR A 179 3.24 12.97 1.89
C TYR A 179 4.76 13.12 1.80
N SER A 180 5.36 13.89 2.71
CA SER A 180 6.78 14.20 2.71
C SER A 180 7.25 14.37 4.15
N LEU A 181 8.15 13.51 4.62
CA LEU A 181 8.76 13.65 5.95
C LEU A 181 9.59 14.94 6.08
N MET A 182 9.87 15.64 4.96
CA MET A 182 10.45 16.98 4.96
C MET A 182 9.46 18.06 5.42
N SER A 183 8.17 17.77 5.62
CA SER A 183 7.21 18.74 6.15
C SER A 183 7.30 18.86 7.67
N TYR A 184 6.91 20.01 8.21
CA TYR A 184 6.76 20.25 9.66
C TYR A 184 5.31 20.07 10.14
N THR A 185 4.37 19.80 9.22
CA THR A 185 2.97 19.61 9.57
C THR A 185 2.72 18.13 9.82
N ASN A 186 2.39 17.79 11.07
CA ASN A 186 2.16 16.40 11.46
C ASN A 186 0.80 15.89 10.99
N TYR A 187 0.77 14.67 10.50
CA TYR A 187 -0.41 13.91 10.12
C TYR A 187 -0.88 13.04 11.29
N THR A 188 -2.14 13.21 11.66
CA THR A 188 -2.70 12.52 12.84
C THR A 188 -3.47 11.24 12.50
N GLY A 189 -3.56 10.88 11.20
CA GLY A 189 -4.33 9.70 10.78
C GLY A 189 -3.73 8.37 11.21
N ALA A 190 -2.41 8.33 11.46
CA ALA A 190 -1.71 7.20 12.08
C ALA A 190 -1.86 7.18 13.63
N GLY A 191 -2.46 8.23 14.22
CA GLY A 191 -2.66 8.38 15.66
C GLY A 191 -1.46 8.94 16.40
N TYR A 192 -1.38 8.60 17.69
CA TYR A 192 -0.43 9.18 18.62
C TYR A 192 0.34 8.10 19.39
N VAL A 193 1.58 8.43 19.74
CA VAL A 193 2.40 7.71 20.71
C VAL A 193 2.28 8.41 22.06
N TYR A 194 2.14 7.63 23.12
CA TYR A 194 2.06 8.16 24.48
C TYR A 194 3.18 7.61 25.35
N THR A 195 3.87 8.50 26.07
CA THR A 195 4.95 8.14 26.99
C THR A 195 4.65 8.65 28.40
N SER A 196 4.84 7.80 29.41
CA SER A 196 4.69 8.17 30.82
C SER A 196 6.06 8.31 31.47
N VAL A 197 6.39 9.52 31.92
CA VAL A 197 7.64 9.81 32.64
C VAL A 197 7.30 10.43 33.99
N GLY A 198 7.65 9.74 35.07
CA GLY A 198 7.38 10.20 36.43
C GLY A 198 5.89 10.43 36.73
N GLY A 199 5.00 9.70 36.06
CA GLY A 199 3.54 9.85 36.19
C GLY A 199 2.91 10.96 35.34
N ARG A 200 3.71 11.71 34.56
CA ARG A 200 3.21 12.67 33.57
C ARG A 200 3.16 12.01 32.19
N ILE A 201 2.04 12.22 31.49
CA ILE A 201 1.83 11.72 30.14
C ILE A 201 2.27 12.76 29.12
N TYR A 202 3.06 12.30 28.15
CA TYR A 202 3.46 13.02 26.95
C TYR A 202 2.81 12.35 25.75
N THR A 203 2.53 13.14 24.72
CA THR A 203 1.82 12.70 23.53
C THR A 203 2.48 13.31 22.32
N ASP A 204 2.86 12.44 21.38
CA ASP A 204 3.46 12.81 20.11
C ASP A 204 2.67 12.12 18.99
N THR A 205 2.70 12.67 17.78
CA THR A 205 2.12 11.98 16.62
C THR A 205 3.00 10.80 16.22
N VAL A 206 2.38 9.73 15.70
CA VAL A 206 3.16 8.64 15.09
C VAL A 206 4.00 9.22 13.96
N SER A 207 5.32 9.00 14.03
CA SER A 207 6.27 9.59 13.10
C SER A 207 6.51 8.67 11.89
N PRO A 208 6.84 9.22 10.70
CA PRO A 208 7.26 8.43 9.55
C PRO A 208 8.46 7.52 9.87
N SER A 209 8.38 6.26 9.45
CA SER A 209 9.47 5.28 9.61
C SER A 209 10.33 5.10 8.35
N THR A 210 9.90 5.68 7.23
CA THR A 210 10.55 5.62 5.91
C THR A 210 10.51 7.01 5.26
N PRO A 211 11.29 7.25 4.19
CA PRO A 211 10.94 8.19 3.13
C PRO A 211 9.45 8.09 2.78
N MET A 212 8.75 9.22 2.65
CA MET A 212 7.33 9.27 2.34
C MET A 212 7.09 9.49 0.84
N LEU A 213 5.83 9.39 0.41
CA LEU A 213 5.47 9.23 -1.00
C LEU A 213 6.15 10.23 -1.96
N TYR A 214 6.22 11.51 -1.60
CA TYR A 214 6.85 12.54 -2.43
C TYR A 214 8.35 12.64 -2.20
N ASP A 215 8.86 12.21 -1.04
CA ASP A 215 10.29 12.07 -0.82
C ASP A 215 10.89 11.03 -1.78
N LEU A 216 10.20 9.88 -1.95
CA LEU A 216 10.59 8.85 -2.92
C LEU A 216 10.57 9.43 -4.35
N LEU A 217 9.49 10.11 -4.72
CA LEU A 217 9.36 10.70 -6.04
C LEU A 217 10.51 11.69 -6.34
N ALA A 218 10.84 12.56 -5.38
CA ALA A 218 11.92 13.55 -5.53
C ALA A 218 13.32 12.92 -5.52
N ILE A 219 13.61 11.98 -4.61
CA ILE A 219 14.93 11.37 -4.52
C ILE A 219 15.23 10.46 -5.72
N GLN A 220 14.21 9.76 -6.23
CA GLN A 220 14.33 8.98 -7.46
C GLN A 220 14.48 9.87 -8.69
N TYR A 221 13.90 11.07 -8.69
CA TYR A 221 14.18 12.06 -9.72
C TYR A 221 15.66 12.49 -9.69
N LEU A 222 16.22 12.76 -8.51
CA LEU A 222 17.63 13.15 -8.36
C LEU A 222 18.63 12.06 -8.75
N TYR A 223 18.39 10.82 -8.32
CA TYR A 223 19.40 9.74 -8.38
C TYR A 223 18.96 8.50 -9.17
N GLY A 224 17.73 8.45 -9.64
CA GLY A 224 17.11 7.29 -10.30
C GLY A 224 16.57 6.27 -9.30
N ALA A 225 15.46 5.62 -9.64
CA ALA A 225 14.86 4.55 -8.84
C ALA A 225 15.80 3.33 -8.71
N ASN A 226 15.87 2.76 -7.51
CA ASN A 226 16.65 1.54 -7.29
C ASN A 226 15.81 0.30 -7.62
N THR A 227 15.94 -0.19 -8.85
CA THR A 227 15.21 -1.37 -9.35
C THR A 227 15.86 -2.70 -8.99
N SER A 228 16.71 -2.73 -7.96
CA SER A 228 17.38 -3.96 -7.46
C SER A 228 17.01 -4.31 -6.02
N THR A 229 16.22 -3.46 -5.36
CA THR A 229 15.69 -3.68 -4.02
C THR A 229 14.45 -4.55 -4.11
N ARG A 230 14.40 -5.67 -3.35
CA ARG A 230 13.21 -6.52 -3.24
C ARG A 230 12.67 -6.90 -4.63
N THR A 231 13.40 -7.76 -5.33
CA THR A 231 13.01 -8.21 -6.67
C THR A 231 12.38 -9.62 -6.64
N GLY A 232 12.01 -10.08 -5.46
CA GLY A 232 11.43 -11.41 -5.24
C GLY A 232 10.00 -11.27 -4.77
N ASP A 233 9.35 -12.39 -4.45
CA ASP A 233 7.99 -12.35 -3.92
C ASP A 233 8.04 -11.95 -2.44
N ASP A 234 7.78 -10.67 -2.17
CA ASP A 234 7.91 -10.06 -0.86
C ASP A 234 6.54 -9.98 -0.15
N THR A 235 6.56 -10.04 1.19
CA THR A 235 5.34 -9.92 2.02
C THR A 235 5.47 -8.76 2.99
N TYR A 236 4.51 -7.86 2.92
CA TYR A 236 4.41 -6.65 3.73
C TYR A 236 3.35 -6.81 4.81
N THR A 237 3.66 -6.39 6.03
CA THR A 237 2.74 -6.44 7.18
C THR A 237 2.67 -5.08 7.87
N VAL A 238 1.64 -4.91 8.71
CA VAL A 238 1.45 -3.73 9.57
C VAL A 238 1.18 -4.19 11.00
N SER A 239 1.70 -3.46 11.99
CA SER A 239 1.44 -3.72 13.41
C SER A 239 -0.05 -3.68 13.73
N ASN A 240 -0.49 -4.62 14.57
CA ASN A 240 -1.83 -4.64 15.16
C ASN A 240 -1.84 -4.08 16.59
N THR A 241 -0.73 -3.50 17.06
CA THR A 241 -0.60 -2.94 18.42
C THR A 241 -0.16 -1.47 18.45
N SER A 242 0.38 -0.96 17.35
CA SER A 242 0.90 0.41 17.24
C SER A 242 0.57 0.99 15.87
N GLY A 243 0.36 2.30 15.82
CA GLY A 243 0.25 3.01 14.55
C GLY A 243 1.57 3.06 13.79
N GLU A 244 1.47 3.07 12.47
CA GLU A 244 2.61 3.18 11.56
C GLU A 244 2.32 4.24 10.50
N LEU A 245 3.35 4.96 10.09
CA LEU A 245 3.33 5.91 8.97
C LEU A 245 4.53 5.58 8.06
N LYS A 246 4.27 5.12 6.84
CA LYS A 246 5.33 4.63 5.93
C LYS A 246 4.90 4.59 4.47
N THR A 247 5.88 4.48 3.57
CA THR A 247 5.68 4.21 2.15
C THR A 247 6.38 2.91 1.75
N LEU A 248 5.72 2.07 0.98
CA LEU A 248 6.25 0.82 0.45
C LEU A 248 6.95 1.05 -0.89
N TRP A 249 8.19 0.55 -1.01
CA TRP A 249 8.94 0.49 -2.26
C TRP A 249 9.32 -0.96 -2.52
N ASP A 250 9.01 -1.42 -3.72
CA ASP A 250 9.33 -2.74 -4.23
C ASP A 250 9.72 -2.60 -5.71
N ALA A 251 10.73 -3.33 -6.17
CA ALA A 251 11.21 -3.24 -7.55
C ALA A 251 10.70 -4.37 -8.45
N GLY A 252 9.98 -5.34 -7.89
CA GLY A 252 9.23 -6.34 -8.65
C GLY A 252 9.22 -7.69 -7.97
N GLY A 253 8.35 -8.57 -8.46
CA GLY A 253 8.06 -9.82 -7.78
C GLY A 253 6.58 -10.10 -7.97
N THR A 254 6.05 -11.00 -7.16
CA THR A 254 4.61 -11.10 -6.91
C THR A 254 4.37 -10.92 -5.42
N ASP A 255 4.01 -9.71 -5.05
CA ASP A 255 4.08 -9.22 -3.69
C ASP A 255 2.72 -9.28 -2.99
N THR A 256 2.77 -9.38 -1.67
CA THR A 256 1.56 -9.52 -0.85
C THR A 256 1.54 -8.52 0.28
N LEU A 257 0.47 -7.76 0.40
CA LEU A 257 0.13 -7.02 1.61
C LEU A 257 -0.73 -7.91 2.52
N ASP A 258 -0.12 -8.46 3.57
CA ASP A 258 -0.75 -9.38 4.51
C ASP A 258 -1.19 -8.65 5.80
N LEU A 259 -2.51 -8.55 5.97
CA LEU A 259 -3.18 -7.93 7.12
C LEU A 259 -4.00 -8.95 7.92
N SER A 260 -3.72 -10.25 7.76
CA SER A 260 -4.37 -11.34 8.50
C SER A 260 -4.24 -11.23 10.03
N ASN A 261 -3.30 -10.41 10.51
CA ASN A 261 -3.12 -10.11 11.93
C ASN A 261 -4.06 -9.00 12.47
N GLN A 262 -4.83 -8.34 11.60
CA GLN A 262 -5.71 -7.22 11.96
C GLN A 262 -7.08 -7.70 12.41
N THR A 263 -7.69 -6.96 13.33
CA THR A 263 -9.04 -7.23 13.85
C THR A 263 -10.05 -6.11 13.57
N LEU A 264 -9.56 -4.95 13.14
CA LEU A 264 -10.39 -3.82 12.72
C LEU A 264 -10.49 -3.81 11.20
N GLY A 265 -11.56 -3.22 10.66
CA GLY A 265 -11.71 -3.06 9.21
C GLY A 265 -10.59 -2.21 8.60
N GLN A 266 -10.07 -2.67 7.47
CA GLN A 266 -8.98 -2.10 6.71
C GLN A 266 -9.51 -1.47 5.42
N THR A 267 -8.84 -0.42 4.93
CA THR A 267 -9.07 0.07 3.56
C THR A 267 -7.77 -0.07 2.78
N ILE A 268 -7.76 -1.01 1.85
CA ILE A 268 -6.57 -1.51 1.16
C ILE A 268 -6.62 -1.02 -0.29
N ASN A 269 -5.64 -0.23 -0.68
CA ASN A 269 -5.51 0.29 -2.04
C ASN A 269 -4.16 -0.14 -2.61
N LEU A 270 -4.19 -1.03 -3.61
CA LEU A 270 -2.99 -1.57 -4.27
C LEU A 270 -2.47 -0.68 -5.41
N ASN A 271 -3.09 0.47 -5.66
CA ASN A 271 -2.65 1.37 -6.73
C ASN A 271 -1.40 2.16 -6.30
N ALA A 272 -0.38 2.17 -7.16
CA ALA A 272 0.81 2.98 -6.98
C ALA A 272 0.47 4.47 -6.77
N GLY A 273 1.15 5.11 -5.84
CA GLY A 273 0.92 6.50 -5.48
C GLY A 273 -0.33 6.77 -4.65
N GLN A 274 -1.01 5.72 -4.15
CA GLN A 274 -2.18 5.85 -3.29
C GLN A 274 -1.87 5.45 -1.84
N PHE A 275 -2.70 5.95 -0.93
CA PHE A 275 -2.68 5.59 0.48
C PHE A 275 -3.73 4.52 0.78
N SER A 276 -3.38 3.67 1.74
CA SER A 276 -4.24 2.73 2.42
C SER A 276 -4.41 3.13 3.89
N SER A 277 -5.53 2.73 4.48
CA SER A 277 -5.84 2.87 5.91
C SER A 277 -5.59 1.53 6.58
N LEU A 278 -4.37 1.32 7.08
CA LEU A 278 -3.87 0.02 7.52
C LEU A 278 -3.45 0.01 8.97
N GLY A 279 -3.78 -1.08 9.66
CA GLY A 279 -3.43 -1.31 11.05
C GLY A 279 -4.33 -0.57 12.02
N VAL A 280 -3.76 -0.31 13.19
CA VAL A 280 -4.42 0.31 14.33
C VAL A 280 -3.81 1.69 14.60
N LYS A 281 -4.54 2.52 15.33
CA LYS A 281 -4.06 3.77 15.90
C LYS A 281 -4.54 3.95 17.32
N GLN A 282 -3.71 4.63 18.10
CA GLN A 282 -4.08 5.08 19.43
C GLN A 282 -4.50 6.56 19.40
N THR A 283 -5.64 6.88 20.02
CA THR A 283 -6.19 8.26 20.07
C THR A 283 -6.28 8.82 21.49
N SER A 284 -6.04 7.98 22.50
CA SER A 284 -5.97 8.37 23.90
C SER A 284 -5.02 7.47 24.68
N TYR A 285 -4.41 7.99 25.75
CA TYR A 285 -3.52 7.22 26.61
C TYR A 285 -4.23 5.99 27.20
N GLN A 286 -3.71 4.79 26.93
CA GLN A 286 -4.29 3.50 27.36
C GLN A 286 -5.74 3.27 26.91
N GLY A 287 -6.19 3.97 25.87
CA GLY A 287 -7.51 3.78 25.29
C GLY A 287 -7.59 2.55 24.39
N ALA A 288 -8.81 2.20 23.99
CA ALA A 288 -9.02 1.23 22.93
C ALA A 288 -8.38 1.72 21.61
N LEU A 289 -7.83 0.78 20.86
CA LEU A 289 -7.30 1.04 19.53
C LEU A 289 -8.47 1.26 18.55
N SER A 290 -8.23 2.10 17.55
CA SER A 290 -9.15 2.35 16.43
C SER A 290 -8.41 2.15 15.10
N ALA A 291 -9.11 2.09 13.97
CA ALA A 291 -8.45 1.90 12.67
C ALA A 291 -7.58 3.13 12.33
N ALA A 292 -6.35 2.89 11.87
CA ALA A 292 -5.54 3.95 11.28
C ALA A 292 -6.19 4.45 9.98
N SER A 293 -5.81 5.64 9.52
CA SER A 293 -6.35 6.23 8.29
C SER A 293 -5.24 6.77 7.41
N ASN A 294 -5.28 6.44 6.12
CA ASN A 294 -4.38 6.89 5.05
C ASN A 294 -2.90 6.99 5.48
N ASN A 295 -2.40 5.95 6.13
CA ASN A 295 -1.11 5.95 6.83
C ASN A 295 -0.02 5.12 6.15
N VAL A 296 -0.39 4.23 5.21
CA VAL A 296 0.58 3.46 4.43
C VAL A 296 0.38 3.78 2.95
N ALA A 297 1.40 4.33 2.30
CA ALA A 297 1.39 4.56 0.86
C ALA A 297 2.10 3.42 0.11
N ILE A 298 1.73 3.21 -1.14
CA ILE A 298 2.55 2.48 -2.12
C ILE A 298 3.23 3.54 -3.01
N ALA A 299 4.54 3.47 -3.17
CA ALA A 299 5.28 4.45 -3.96
C ALA A 299 4.86 4.46 -5.44
N PHE A 300 5.13 5.56 -6.14
CA PHE A 300 4.94 5.60 -7.59
C PHE A 300 5.85 4.56 -8.28
N GLY A 301 5.29 3.79 -9.20
CA GLY A 301 6.03 2.76 -9.93
C GLY A 301 6.24 1.44 -9.19
N THR A 302 5.80 1.34 -7.92
CA THR A 302 5.74 0.07 -7.19
C THR A 302 4.48 -0.71 -7.58
N GLU A 303 4.63 -1.99 -7.85
CA GLU A 303 3.53 -2.93 -8.12
C GLU A 303 3.38 -3.85 -6.90
N ILE A 304 2.14 -4.02 -6.41
CA ILE A 304 1.80 -5.00 -5.37
C ILE A 304 0.57 -5.74 -5.87
N GLU A 305 0.67 -7.05 -6.04
CA GLU A 305 -0.34 -7.85 -6.73
C GLU A 305 -1.43 -8.34 -5.78
N ASN A 306 -1.07 -8.66 -4.54
CA ASN A 306 -1.95 -9.42 -3.65
C ASN A 306 -2.24 -8.70 -2.34
N ALA A 307 -3.42 -8.95 -1.79
CA ALA A 307 -3.80 -8.48 -0.46
C ALA A 307 -4.58 -9.55 0.30
N ILE A 308 -4.28 -9.67 1.59
CA ILE A 308 -5.02 -10.52 2.54
C ILE A 308 -5.55 -9.61 3.65
N GLY A 309 -6.87 -9.60 3.82
CA GLY A 309 -7.58 -8.91 4.88
C GLY A 309 -7.44 -9.61 6.23
N GLY A 310 -8.00 -8.98 7.25
CA GLY A 310 -7.98 -9.45 8.63
C GLY A 310 -9.30 -10.09 9.05
N ASN A 311 -9.65 -9.85 10.31
CA ASN A 311 -10.94 -10.27 10.88
C ASN A 311 -12.00 -9.14 10.87
N GLY A 312 -11.62 -7.97 10.33
CA GLY A 312 -12.48 -6.81 10.22
C GLY A 312 -13.35 -6.86 8.97
N ASN A 313 -14.19 -5.85 8.79
CA ASN A 313 -14.88 -5.66 7.51
C ASN A 313 -13.97 -4.81 6.63
N ASP A 314 -13.34 -5.44 5.65
CA ASP A 314 -12.29 -4.84 4.85
C ASP A 314 -12.82 -4.35 3.49
N THR A 315 -12.16 -3.32 2.95
CA THR A 315 -12.46 -2.75 1.65
C THR A 315 -11.21 -2.77 0.80
N PHE A 316 -11.26 -3.40 -0.36
CA PHE A 316 -10.15 -3.56 -1.28
C PHE A 316 -10.35 -2.72 -2.54
N MET A 317 -9.28 -2.10 -3.01
CA MET A 317 -9.16 -1.49 -4.33
C MET A 317 -7.94 -2.13 -5.00
N GLY A 318 -8.20 -3.03 -5.95
CA GLY A 318 -7.17 -3.61 -6.81
C GLY A 318 -6.55 -2.57 -7.74
N ASN A 319 -5.49 -2.96 -8.43
CA ASN A 319 -4.83 -2.15 -9.45
C ASN A 319 -5.08 -2.75 -10.85
N ALA A 320 -4.29 -2.36 -11.85
CA ALA A 320 -4.50 -2.83 -13.22
C ALA A 320 -3.96 -4.26 -13.48
N LEU A 321 -3.25 -4.84 -12.50
CA LEU A 321 -2.66 -6.18 -12.58
C LEU A 321 -3.71 -7.25 -12.32
N ASN A 322 -3.30 -8.52 -12.34
CA ASN A 322 -4.15 -9.60 -11.88
C ASN A 322 -4.00 -9.70 -10.36
N ASN A 323 -4.99 -9.22 -9.60
CA ASN A 323 -4.88 -9.23 -8.15
C ASN A 323 -5.41 -10.53 -7.52
N LEU A 324 -4.75 -11.02 -6.47
CA LEU A 324 -5.34 -11.98 -5.54
C LEU A 324 -5.80 -11.23 -4.28
N LEU A 325 -7.11 -11.15 -4.08
CA LEU A 325 -7.71 -10.47 -2.93
C LEU A 325 -8.45 -11.49 -2.06
N ASP A 326 -8.00 -11.62 -0.82
CA ASP A 326 -8.62 -12.49 0.18
C ASP A 326 -9.14 -11.63 1.32
N GLY A 327 -10.46 -11.59 1.55
CA GLY A 327 -11.05 -10.79 2.62
C GLY A 327 -10.73 -11.30 4.03
N GLY A 328 -10.37 -12.58 4.17
CA GLY A 328 -10.21 -13.19 5.49
C GLY A 328 -11.56 -13.53 6.11
N THR A 329 -11.85 -12.97 7.29
CA THR A 329 -13.18 -13.12 7.91
C THR A 329 -13.77 -11.74 8.12
N GLY A 330 -15.07 -11.59 7.94
CA GLY A 330 -15.70 -10.29 8.09
C GLY A 330 -16.82 -10.16 7.08
N ILE A 331 -17.19 -8.93 6.79
CA ILE A 331 -17.99 -8.59 5.62
C ILE A 331 -17.12 -7.69 4.77
N ASP A 332 -16.57 -8.27 3.71
CA ASP A 332 -15.52 -7.71 2.89
C ASP A 332 -16.06 -7.27 1.53
N SER A 333 -15.42 -6.22 0.99
CA SER A 333 -15.87 -5.62 -0.27
C SER A 333 -14.71 -5.26 -1.19
N VAL A 334 -14.93 -5.39 -2.50
CA VAL A 334 -13.98 -4.94 -3.52
C VAL A 334 -14.60 -3.81 -4.32
N VAL A 335 -13.88 -2.70 -4.47
CA VAL A 335 -14.32 -1.50 -5.17
C VAL A 335 -13.64 -1.44 -6.53
N PHE A 336 -14.46 -1.33 -7.57
CA PHE A 336 -14.08 -1.12 -8.96
C PHE A 336 -14.47 0.28 -9.42
N SER A 337 -13.61 0.94 -10.17
CA SER A 337 -13.80 2.33 -10.60
C SER A 337 -14.77 2.50 -11.78
N GLY A 338 -15.05 1.43 -12.53
CA GLY A 338 -15.95 1.44 -13.68
C GLY A 338 -17.35 0.93 -13.37
N ASN A 339 -18.25 1.10 -14.35
CA ASN A 339 -19.62 0.59 -14.29
C ASN A 339 -19.65 -0.95 -14.34
N ARG A 340 -20.64 -1.58 -13.71
CA ARG A 340 -20.83 -3.04 -13.67
C ARG A 340 -20.76 -3.71 -15.04
N SER A 341 -21.27 -3.05 -16.09
CA SER A 341 -21.26 -3.56 -17.46
C SER A 341 -19.87 -3.74 -18.09
N ALA A 342 -18.83 -3.11 -17.52
CA ALA A 342 -17.44 -3.26 -17.98
C ALA A 342 -16.75 -4.51 -17.42
N TYR A 343 -17.40 -5.22 -16.48
CA TYR A 343 -16.81 -6.35 -15.77
C TYR A 343 -17.59 -7.64 -16.03
N THR A 344 -16.88 -8.76 -16.03
CA THR A 344 -17.51 -10.09 -15.95
C THR A 344 -17.15 -10.74 -14.63
N VAL A 345 -18.16 -11.29 -13.95
CA VAL A 345 -18.00 -12.00 -12.68
C VAL A 345 -18.32 -13.48 -12.91
N SER A 346 -17.35 -14.35 -12.64
CA SER A 346 -17.46 -15.78 -12.98
C SER A 346 -16.59 -16.65 -12.09
N GLY A 347 -16.85 -17.96 -12.05
CA GLY A 347 -15.91 -18.93 -11.50
C GLY A 347 -14.77 -19.24 -12.48
N ASN A 348 -13.57 -19.44 -11.97
CA ASN A 348 -12.46 -19.98 -12.76
C ASN A 348 -12.47 -21.52 -12.78
N SER A 349 -11.50 -22.11 -13.48
CA SER A 349 -11.42 -23.56 -13.66
C SER A 349 -11.09 -24.36 -12.39
N THR A 350 -10.71 -23.68 -11.31
CA THR A 350 -10.48 -24.26 -9.97
C THR A 350 -11.60 -23.92 -8.98
N GLY A 351 -12.66 -23.25 -9.43
CA GLY A 351 -13.83 -22.89 -8.61
C GLY A 351 -13.67 -21.62 -7.78
N GLN A 352 -12.65 -20.81 -8.05
CA GLN A 352 -12.46 -19.51 -7.39
C GLN A 352 -13.22 -18.42 -8.13
N LEU A 353 -13.71 -17.42 -7.39
CA LEU A 353 -14.36 -16.25 -7.96
C LEU A 353 -13.33 -15.41 -8.72
N GLN A 354 -13.69 -15.00 -9.93
CA GLN A 354 -12.92 -14.07 -10.74
C GLN A 354 -13.77 -12.88 -11.19
N VAL A 355 -13.14 -11.72 -11.20
CA VAL A 355 -13.67 -10.50 -11.80
C VAL A 355 -12.70 -10.05 -12.88
N ASN A 356 -13.16 -10.04 -14.13
CA ASN A 356 -12.35 -9.61 -15.26
C ASN A 356 -12.84 -8.24 -15.74
N ASN A 357 -11.93 -7.27 -15.75
CA ASN A 357 -12.14 -5.98 -16.37
C ASN A 357 -11.88 -6.12 -17.88
N GLN A 358 -12.89 -5.89 -18.72
CA GLN A 358 -12.80 -6.05 -20.18
C GLN A 358 -11.84 -5.02 -20.80
N GLY A 359 -10.52 -5.28 -20.70
CA GLY A 359 -9.43 -4.37 -21.09
C GLY A 359 -8.33 -4.16 -20.03
N GLY A 360 -8.46 -4.77 -18.84
CA GLY A 360 -7.47 -4.73 -17.76
C GLY A 360 -7.10 -6.12 -17.23
N GLY A 361 -6.66 -6.18 -15.98
CA GLY A 361 -6.36 -7.42 -15.26
C GLY A 361 -7.60 -8.28 -14.94
N THR A 362 -7.33 -9.52 -14.53
CA THR A 362 -8.31 -10.48 -14.00
C THR A 362 -8.00 -10.75 -12.54
N ASP A 363 -8.90 -10.33 -11.67
CA ASP A 363 -8.76 -10.48 -10.23
C ASP A 363 -9.35 -11.80 -9.77
N THR A 364 -8.69 -12.45 -8.83
CA THR A 364 -9.17 -13.65 -8.14
C THR A 364 -9.54 -13.28 -6.72
N LEU A 365 -10.80 -13.50 -6.36
CA LEU A 365 -11.38 -13.09 -5.09
C LEU A 365 -11.66 -14.31 -4.20
N LYS A 366 -11.38 -14.16 -2.91
CA LYS A 366 -11.68 -15.15 -1.86
C LYS A 366 -12.27 -14.43 -0.66
N ASN A 367 -13.26 -15.05 -0.02
CA ASN A 367 -13.89 -14.49 1.18
C ASN A 367 -14.31 -13.02 0.98
N ILE A 368 -14.98 -12.73 -0.14
CA ILE A 368 -15.51 -11.40 -0.46
C ILE A 368 -17.02 -11.50 -0.55
N GLU A 369 -17.74 -10.67 0.21
CA GLU A 369 -19.20 -10.66 0.27
C GLU A 369 -19.83 -9.74 -0.77
N SER A 370 -19.14 -8.67 -1.18
CA SER A 370 -19.72 -7.70 -2.13
C SER A 370 -18.71 -7.05 -3.07
N LEU A 371 -19.19 -6.69 -4.26
CA LEU A 371 -18.47 -5.85 -5.21
C LEU A 371 -19.19 -4.51 -5.33
N GLN A 372 -18.43 -3.43 -5.35
CA GLN A 372 -18.93 -2.07 -5.54
C GLN A 372 -18.41 -1.56 -6.90
N PHE A 373 -19.32 -1.18 -7.78
CA PHE A 373 -19.02 -0.53 -9.06
C PHE A 373 -19.42 0.95 -8.99
N SER A 374 -19.04 1.74 -9.99
CA SER A 374 -19.39 3.18 -9.99
C SER A 374 -20.89 3.46 -10.14
N ASP A 375 -21.68 2.50 -10.62
CA ASP A 375 -23.12 2.63 -10.87
C ASP A 375 -24.01 1.73 -10.01
N THR A 376 -23.48 0.64 -9.43
CA THR A 376 -24.25 -0.30 -8.61
C THR A 376 -23.35 -1.12 -7.70
N SER A 377 -23.94 -1.83 -6.74
CA SER A 377 -23.30 -2.91 -5.99
C SER A 377 -23.78 -4.29 -6.47
N LEU A 378 -23.00 -5.32 -6.17
CA LEU A 378 -23.35 -6.72 -6.41
C LEU A 378 -22.97 -7.55 -5.19
N GLY A 379 -23.95 -8.18 -4.55
CA GLY A 379 -23.69 -9.20 -3.54
C GLY A 379 -23.11 -10.47 -4.18
N ILE A 380 -22.07 -11.04 -3.59
CA ILE A 380 -21.48 -12.29 -4.10
C ILE A 380 -22.23 -13.52 -3.61
N GLY A 381 -22.92 -13.42 -2.47
CA GLY A 381 -23.51 -14.59 -1.82
C GLY A 381 -22.44 -15.61 -1.42
N ARG A 382 -22.87 -16.76 -0.90
CA ARG A 382 -21.93 -17.80 -0.50
C ARG A 382 -21.47 -18.61 -1.71
N VAL A 383 -20.18 -18.57 -2.03
CA VAL A 383 -19.58 -19.39 -3.09
C VAL A 383 -19.50 -20.86 -2.64
N PRO A 384 -20.20 -21.81 -3.30
CA PRO A 384 -20.22 -23.20 -2.87
C PRO A 384 -18.99 -23.97 -3.36
N THR A 385 -18.45 -24.81 -2.49
CA THR A 385 -17.36 -25.76 -2.75
C THR A 385 -17.84 -27.21 -2.79
N HIS A 386 -19.03 -27.49 -2.24
CA HIS A 386 -19.67 -28.80 -2.29
C HIS A 386 -21.20 -28.70 -2.40
N ALA A 387 -21.83 -29.79 -2.84
CA ALA A 387 -23.27 -29.79 -3.19
C ALA A 387 -24.20 -29.36 -2.04
N GLY A 388 -23.84 -29.66 -0.79
CA GLY A 388 -24.59 -29.24 0.40
C GLY A 388 -24.60 -27.72 0.67
N GLU A 389 -23.77 -26.93 -0.01
CA GLU A 389 -23.67 -25.47 0.15
C GLU A 389 -24.53 -24.70 -0.86
N VAL A 390 -25.00 -25.39 -1.89
CA VAL A 390 -25.73 -24.78 -3.01
C VAL A 390 -27.11 -24.33 -2.55
N GLU A 391 -27.35 -23.03 -2.64
CA GLU A 391 -28.65 -22.42 -2.40
C GLU A 391 -29.55 -22.58 -3.62
N LYS A 392 -30.59 -23.42 -3.48
CA LYS A 392 -31.54 -23.71 -4.56
C LYS A 392 -32.71 -22.72 -4.62
N ASN A 393 -32.98 -22.04 -3.50
CA ASN A 393 -34.08 -21.10 -3.36
C ASN A 393 -33.54 -19.76 -2.84
N PRO A 394 -32.74 -19.02 -3.64
CA PRO A 394 -32.25 -17.71 -3.22
C PRO A 394 -33.41 -16.75 -2.97
N THR A 395 -33.26 -15.85 -2.00
CA THR A 395 -34.14 -14.67 -1.87
C THR A 395 -33.91 -13.73 -3.04
N GLU A 396 -34.91 -12.96 -3.43
CA GLU A 396 -34.79 -11.89 -4.41
C GLU A 396 -33.89 -10.75 -3.91
N GLY A 397 -34.12 -10.32 -2.67
CA GLY A 397 -33.34 -9.31 -1.99
C GLY A 397 -33.53 -7.89 -2.57
N SER A 398 -33.19 -6.89 -1.75
CA SER A 398 -33.31 -5.47 -2.14
C SER A 398 -32.27 -4.95 -3.12
N GLY A 399 -31.34 -5.80 -3.57
CA GLY A 399 -30.30 -5.44 -4.50
C GLY A 399 -29.69 -6.66 -5.17
N ASN A 400 -29.05 -6.41 -6.31
CA ASN A 400 -28.49 -7.47 -7.15
C ASN A 400 -27.48 -8.33 -6.38
N HIS A 401 -27.55 -9.63 -6.57
CA HIS A 401 -26.62 -10.57 -5.98
C HIS A 401 -26.46 -11.83 -6.83
N ILE A 402 -25.38 -12.58 -6.62
CA ILE A 402 -25.12 -13.80 -7.38
C ILE A 402 -25.71 -15.01 -6.66
N ASN A 403 -26.47 -15.82 -7.40
CA ASN A 403 -26.77 -17.19 -7.03
C ASN A 403 -25.87 -18.17 -7.80
N TRP A 404 -25.28 -19.13 -7.07
CA TRP A 404 -24.29 -20.05 -7.63
C TRP A 404 -24.86 -21.42 -7.98
N PHE A 405 -24.44 -21.94 -9.14
CA PHE A 405 -24.55 -23.34 -9.51
C PHE A 405 -23.18 -24.02 -9.35
N LEU A 406 -23.18 -25.26 -8.89
CA LEU A 406 -21.98 -26.07 -8.73
C LEU A 406 -22.00 -27.20 -9.75
N LEU A 407 -21.05 -27.20 -10.68
CA LEU A 407 -20.83 -28.28 -11.62
C LEU A 407 -19.79 -29.24 -11.03
N THR A 408 -20.11 -30.53 -10.92
CA THR A 408 -19.24 -31.52 -10.27
C THR A 408 -18.96 -32.74 -11.15
N LEU A 409 -17.79 -33.34 -10.92
CA LEU A 409 -17.38 -34.65 -11.42
C LEU A 409 -17.37 -35.67 -10.27
N GLY A 410 -17.63 -36.94 -10.61
CA GLY A 410 -17.54 -38.03 -9.64
C GLY A 410 -16.11 -38.33 -9.16
N ALA A 411 -15.10 -37.95 -9.94
CA ALA A 411 -13.68 -38.06 -9.61
C ALA A 411 -12.86 -37.04 -10.43
N ALA A 412 -11.67 -36.69 -9.93
CA ALA A 412 -10.76 -35.79 -10.65
C ALA A 412 -10.21 -36.44 -11.92
N LEU A 413 -10.09 -35.66 -12.98
CA LEU A 413 -9.55 -36.10 -14.27
C LEU A 413 -8.10 -35.63 -14.43
N THR A 414 -7.36 -36.25 -15.35
CA THR A 414 -5.97 -35.88 -15.68
C THR A 414 -5.86 -34.84 -16.79
N SER A 415 -6.99 -34.47 -17.39
CA SER A 415 -7.14 -33.39 -18.37
C SER A 415 -8.38 -32.59 -18.03
N ASP A 416 -8.45 -31.35 -18.51
CA ASP A 416 -9.61 -30.49 -18.32
C ASP A 416 -10.89 -31.13 -18.89
N ALA A 417 -12.01 -30.88 -18.22
CA ALA A 417 -13.35 -31.19 -18.71
C ALA A 417 -14.16 -29.91 -18.84
N SER A 418 -15.11 -29.86 -19.77
CA SER A 418 -15.92 -28.67 -19.97
C SER A 418 -17.34 -28.97 -20.43
N VAL A 419 -18.26 -28.04 -20.18
CA VAL A 419 -19.63 -28.04 -20.71
C VAL A 419 -19.99 -26.66 -21.23
N THR A 420 -20.85 -26.58 -22.23
CA THR A 420 -21.53 -25.32 -22.58
C THR A 420 -22.72 -25.13 -21.64
N TYR A 421 -22.94 -23.92 -21.13
CA TYR A 421 -24.09 -23.62 -20.28
C TYR A 421 -24.89 -22.41 -20.80
N GLN A 422 -26.19 -22.40 -20.52
CA GLN A 422 -27.09 -21.28 -20.82
C GLN A 422 -28.26 -21.24 -19.84
N THR A 423 -28.62 -20.06 -19.37
CA THR A 423 -29.85 -19.83 -18.58
C THR A 423 -31.09 -19.83 -19.47
N ARG A 424 -32.20 -20.33 -18.95
CA ARG A 424 -33.51 -20.36 -19.62
C ARG A 424 -34.62 -19.93 -18.67
N ASN A 425 -35.51 -19.08 -19.17
CA ASN A 425 -36.68 -18.61 -18.43
C ASN A 425 -37.58 -19.76 -17.95
N GLY A 426 -38.19 -19.58 -16.78
CA GLY A 426 -39.34 -20.33 -16.32
C GLY A 426 -40.50 -19.37 -16.13
N THR A 427 -40.96 -19.20 -14.89
CA THR A 427 -41.80 -18.05 -14.54
C THR A 427 -40.96 -16.77 -14.40
N ALA A 428 -39.71 -16.90 -13.92
CA ALA A 428 -38.73 -15.82 -13.95
C ALA A 428 -38.17 -15.61 -15.36
N THR A 429 -37.94 -14.35 -15.68
CA THR A 429 -37.56 -13.80 -16.98
C THR A 429 -36.24 -13.03 -16.92
N ALA A 430 -35.36 -13.32 -17.88
CA ALA A 430 -34.11 -12.61 -17.99
C ALA A 430 -34.32 -11.10 -18.27
N GLY A 431 -33.60 -10.25 -17.56
CA GLY A 431 -33.66 -8.79 -17.64
C GLY A 431 -34.59 -8.13 -16.63
N ASN A 432 -35.51 -8.88 -16.03
CA ASN A 432 -36.32 -8.42 -14.89
C ASN A 432 -35.85 -9.08 -13.60
N ASP A 433 -35.75 -10.42 -13.59
CA ASP A 433 -35.59 -11.19 -12.35
C ASP A 433 -34.16 -11.76 -12.21
N TYR A 434 -33.48 -11.94 -13.34
CA TYR A 434 -32.09 -12.37 -13.39
C TYR A 434 -31.39 -11.91 -14.68
N VAL A 435 -30.05 -11.88 -14.69
CA VAL A 435 -29.27 -11.57 -15.89
C VAL A 435 -29.01 -12.84 -16.70
N ALA A 436 -29.41 -12.85 -17.98
CA ALA A 436 -29.14 -13.97 -18.87
C ALA A 436 -27.63 -14.27 -18.95
N THR A 437 -27.26 -15.53 -18.68
CA THR A 437 -25.87 -15.96 -18.62
C THR A 437 -25.66 -17.20 -19.47
N SER A 438 -24.60 -17.22 -20.28
CA SER A 438 -24.20 -18.38 -21.08
C SER A 438 -22.69 -18.40 -21.30
N GLY A 439 -22.11 -19.58 -21.52
CA GLY A 439 -20.67 -19.69 -21.75
C GLY A 439 -20.17 -21.13 -21.74
N THR A 440 -18.88 -21.29 -21.47
CA THR A 440 -18.25 -22.60 -21.23
C THR A 440 -17.73 -22.65 -19.80
N ALA A 441 -18.16 -23.65 -19.05
CA ALA A 441 -17.64 -23.93 -17.72
C ALA A 441 -16.60 -25.04 -17.83
N THR A 442 -15.41 -24.81 -17.27
CA THR A 442 -14.28 -25.74 -17.32
C THR A 442 -13.93 -26.20 -15.92
N ILE A 443 -13.72 -27.50 -15.74
CA ILE A 443 -13.13 -28.10 -14.54
C ILE A 443 -11.69 -28.48 -14.92
N ALA A 444 -10.72 -27.84 -14.28
CA ALA A 444 -9.31 -28.12 -14.56
C ALA A 444 -8.93 -29.56 -14.19
N ALA A 445 -7.90 -30.09 -14.87
CA ALA A 445 -7.26 -31.34 -14.45
C ALA A 445 -6.89 -31.31 -12.96
N GLY A 446 -7.22 -32.37 -12.23
CA GLY A 446 -7.02 -32.48 -10.78
C GLY A 446 -8.16 -31.90 -9.93
N SER A 447 -9.03 -31.04 -10.48
CA SER A 447 -10.22 -30.55 -9.79
C SER A 447 -11.43 -31.45 -10.02
N THR A 448 -12.41 -31.36 -9.12
CA THR A 448 -13.68 -32.11 -9.21
C THR A 448 -14.89 -31.21 -9.41
N TYR A 449 -14.73 -29.89 -9.37
CA TYR A 449 -15.82 -28.95 -9.52
C TYR A 449 -15.39 -27.62 -10.12
N THR A 450 -16.39 -26.88 -10.60
CA THR A 450 -16.33 -25.44 -10.90
C THR A 450 -17.69 -24.83 -10.58
N ILE A 451 -17.75 -23.50 -10.55
CA ILE A 451 -18.97 -22.74 -10.21
C ILE A 451 -19.43 -21.92 -11.42
N ILE A 452 -20.74 -21.74 -11.53
CA ILE A 452 -21.38 -20.87 -12.52
C ILE A 452 -22.27 -19.91 -11.74
N GLY A 453 -21.98 -18.61 -11.84
CA GLY A 453 -22.78 -17.56 -11.20
C GLY A 453 -23.88 -17.06 -12.14
N VAL A 454 -25.06 -16.83 -11.59
CA VAL A 454 -26.15 -16.11 -12.26
C VAL A 454 -26.53 -14.96 -11.34
N GLU A 455 -26.51 -13.74 -11.87
CA GLU A 455 -26.93 -12.54 -11.14
C GLU A 455 -28.45 -12.49 -11.07
N ILE A 456 -28.98 -12.49 -9.86
CA ILE A 456 -30.37 -12.20 -9.52
C ILE A 456 -30.52 -10.69 -9.45
N ILE A 457 -31.57 -10.18 -10.08
CA ILE A 457 -31.92 -8.77 -10.03
C ILE A 457 -32.90 -8.64 -8.86
N GLY A 458 -32.52 -7.85 -7.86
CA GLY A 458 -33.32 -7.65 -6.66
C GLY A 458 -33.93 -6.27 -6.63
N ASP A 459 -35.16 -6.14 -6.16
CA ASP A 459 -35.80 -4.85 -5.90
C ASP A 459 -36.63 -4.86 -4.60
N ASN A 460 -37.63 -3.97 -4.46
CA ASN A 460 -38.44 -3.90 -3.23
C ASN A 460 -39.94 -4.04 -3.54
N VAL A 461 -40.27 -4.66 -4.67
CA VAL A 461 -41.63 -4.86 -5.16
C VAL A 461 -42.05 -6.29 -4.84
N ALA A 462 -43.16 -6.44 -4.11
CA ALA A 462 -43.65 -7.78 -3.79
C ALA A 462 -44.13 -8.54 -5.04
N GLU A 463 -43.46 -9.65 -5.33
CA GLU A 463 -43.78 -10.53 -6.46
C GLU A 463 -44.18 -11.95 -6.03
N ALA A 464 -44.49 -12.82 -6.99
CA ALA A 464 -44.69 -14.24 -6.71
C ALA A 464 -43.34 -14.96 -6.63
N GLU A 465 -43.28 -16.15 -6.02
CA GLU A 465 -42.09 -16.99 -6.19
C GLU A 465 -41.95 -17.41 -7.66
N GLU A 466 -40.75 -17.24 -8.21
CA GLU A 466 -40.50 -17.48 -9.62
C GLU A 466 -39.35 -18.44 -9.88
N THR A 467 -39.33 -19.08 -11.04
CA THR A 467 -38.33 -20.11 -11.37
C THR A 467 -37.58 -19.81 -12.65
N PHE A 468 -36.27 -20.10 -12.66
CA PHE A 468 -35.46 -20.14 -13.87
C PHE A 468 -34.59 -21.41 -13.89
N TYR A 469 -34.00 -21.69 -15.05
CA TYR A 469 -33.24 -22.90 -15.29
C TYR A 469 -31.81 -22.61 -15.79
N LEU A 470 -30.88 -23.50 -15.48
CA LEU A 470 -29.56 -23.57 -16.10
C LEU A 470 -29.45 -24.90 -16.86
N ASP A 471 -29.30 -24.82 -18.17
CA ASP A 471 -29.10 -25.98 -19.03
C ASP A 471 -27.60 -26.12 -19.36
N ILE A 472 -27.04 -27.32 -19.22
CA ILE A 472 -25.68 -27.66 -19.63
C ILE A 472 -25.66 -28.73 -20.72
N SER A 473 -24.78 -28.58 -21.71
CA SER A 473 -24.70 -29.40 -22.92
C SER A 473 -23.24 -29.57 -23.40
N ASN A 474 -23.04 -30.36 -24.46
CA ASN A 474 -21.75 -30.55 -25.13
C ASN A 474 -20.57 -30.89 -24.17
N PRO A 475 -20.67 -31.97 -23.38
CA PRO A 475 -19.60 -32.32 -22.45
C PRO A 475 -18.32 -32.74 -23.21
N VAL A 476 -17.18 -32.27 -22.70
CA VAL A 476 -15.83 -32.65 -23.14
C VAL A 476 -15.08 -33.20 -21.92
N GLY A 477 -14.31 -34.28 -22.09
CA GLY A 477 -13.56 -34.94 -20.99
C GLY A 477 -14.42 -35.80 -20.05
N GLY A 478 -15.75 -35.67 -20.10
CA GLY A 478 -16.72 -36.49 -19.37
C GLY A 478 -17.99 -36.73 -20.20
N GLY A 479 -19.09 -37.13 -19.56
CA GLY A 479 -20.37 -37.34 -20.23
C GLY A 479 -21.55 -37.40 -19.25
N PHE A 480 -22.77 -37.25 -19.77
CA PHE A 480 -24.00 -37.22 -18.97
C PHE A 480 -24.76 -38.56 -18.96
N GLY A 481 -24.06 -39.67 -19.25
CA GLY A 481 -24.70 -40.95 -19.52
C GLY A 481 -25.52 -40.87 -20.81
N ASP A 482 -26.81 -41.24 -20.75
CA ASP A 482 -27.72 -41.23 -21.90
C ASP A 482 -28.32 -39.84 -22.20
N ALA A 483 -28.10 -38.85 -21.32
CA ALA A 483 -28.60 -37.49 -21.52
C ALA A 483 -27.71 -36.68 -22.46
N ILE A 484 -28.31 -35.77 -23.23
CA ILE A 484 -27.60 -34.80 -24.08
C ILE A 484 -27.48 -33.44 -23.37
N THR A 485 -28.46 -33.14 -22.52
CA THR A 485 -28.53 -31.91 -21.71
C THR A 485 -28.90 -32.28 -20.28
N LEU A 486 -28.27 -31.62 -19.31
CA LEU A 486 -28.70 -31.65 -17.91
C LEU A 486 -29.25 -30.27 -17.52
N THR A 487 -30.28 -30.24 -16.68
CA THR A 487 -30.96 -29.01 -16.26
C THR A 487 -30.97 -28.90 -14.76
N ALA A 488 -30.58 -27.74 -14.24
CA ALA A 488 -30.80 -27.34 -12.85
C ALA A 488 -31.87 -26.25 -12.78
N VAL A 489 -32.61 -26.19 -11.67
CA VAL A 489 -33.65 -25.18 -11.40
C VAL A 489 -33.27 -24.33 -10.19
N ARG A 490 -33.70 -23.07 -10.20
CA ARG A 490 -33.73 -22.17 -9.05
C ARG A 490 -35.12 -21.59 -8.88
N THR A 491 -35.52 -21.40 -7.63
CA THR A 491 -36.73 -20.67 -7.26
C THR A 491 -36.32 -19.38 -6.56
N ILE A 492 -36.54 -18.23 -7.17
CA ILE A 492 -36.36 -16.92 -6.54
C ILE A 492 -37.52 -16.74 -5.56
N VAL A 493 -37.19 -16.57 -4.29
CA VAL A 493 -38.16 -16.40 -3.20
C VAL A 493 -38.34 -14.91 -2.94
N ASN A 494 -39.56 -14.42 -3.12
CA ASN A 494 -39.93 -13.06 -2.75
C ASN A 494 -39.77 -12.87 -1.22
N ASP A 495 -38.97 -11.88 -0.83
CA ASP A 495 -38.76 -11.46 0.56
C ASP A 495 -39.33 -10.07 0.88
N ASP A 496 -40.03 -9.45 -0.08
CA ASP A 496 -40.66 -8.16 0.07
C ASP A 496 -42.03 -8.22 0.74
N GLY A 497 -42.25 -7.24 1.62
CA GLY A 497 -43.54 -7.04 2.27
C GLY A 497 -44.58 -6.54 1.28
N LEU A 498 -45.81 -7.08 1.35
CA LEU A 498 -46.96 -6.49 0.68
C LEU A 498 -47.07 -5.02 1.08
N ILE A 499 -46.99 -4.10 0.12
CA ILE A 499 -47.22 -2.67 0.37
C ILE A 499 -48.67 -2.54 0.89
N ALA A 500 -48.81 -2.09 2.13
CA ALA A 500 -50.09 -1.96 2.83
C ALA A 500 -50.91 -0.75 2.35
#